data_AF-A0A4Y1ZM78-F1
#
_entry.id   AF-A0A4Y1ZM78-F1
#
_cell.length_a   1.000
_cell.length_b   1.000
_cell.length_c   1.000
_cell.angle_alpha   90.00
_cell.angle_beta   90.00
_cell.angle_gamma   90.00
#
_symmetry.space_group_name_H-M   'P 1'
#
loop_
_entity.id
_entity.type
_entity.pdbx_description
1 polymer ?
#
loop_
_entity_poly.entity_id
_entity_poly.type
_entity_poly.pdbx_seq_one_letter_code
_entity_poly.pdbx_strand_id
1 'polypeptide(L)'
;MIWKSKTPRCFKGKDISKLGIHWKLNRKAWMTAAIFEEWLTNFNKKMAKEGRKVLLVLDNATCHKHQTVLKNVKLLFLSPNMTSKLQPLDHGIIKWFKLEY
;
A
#
# COMPACT_ATOMS: atom_id res chain seq x y z
N MET A 1 -1.22 -5.36 -4.68
CA MET A 1 -2.63 -5.74 -4.89
C MET A 1 -3.01 -6.87 -3.97
N ILE A 2 -4.20 -6.81 -3.38
CA ILE A 2 -4.71 -7.82 -2.44
C ILE A 2 -6.00 -8.41 -3.02
N TRP A 3 -6.15 -9.73 -2.98
CA TRP A 3 -7.33 -10.39 -3.56
C TRP A 3 -7.69 -11.69 -2.84
N LYS A 4 -8.92 -12.18 -3.08
CA LYS A 4 -9.47 -13.39 -2.47
C LYS A 4 -8.90 -14.70 -3.03
N SER A 5 -8.46 -14.69 -4.29
CA SER A 5 -7.90 -15.87 -4.97
C SER A 5 -6.40 -15.74 -5.11
N LYS A 6 -5.68 -16.87 -4.96
CA LYS A 6 -4.23 -16.95 -5.21
C LYS A 6 -3.92 -16.60 -6.66
N THR A 7 -4.72 -17.12 -7.59
CA THR A 7 -4.62 -16.88 -9.03
C THR A 7 -6.01 -16.51 -9.58
N PRO A 8 -6.33 -15.22 -9.69
CA PRO A 8 -7.54 -14.74 -10.35
C PRO A 8 -7.66 -15.26 -11.78
N ARG A 9 -8.89 -15.37 -12.27
CA ARG A 9 -9.17 -15.80 -13.65
C ARG A 9 -8.48 -14.92 -14.70
N CYS A 10 -8.37 -13.61 -14.46
CA CYS A 10 -7.68 -12.68 -15.37
C CYS A 10 -6.15 -12.91 -15.47
N PHE A 11 -5.56 -13.68 -14.55
CA PHE A 11 -4.16 -14.09 -14.59
C PHE A 11 -3.97 -15.57 -14.93
N LYS A 12 -5.00 -16.25 -15.44
CA LYS A 12 -4.86 -17.65 -15.89
C LYS A 12 -3.78 -17.75 -16.98
N GLY A 13 -2.83 -18.65 -16.79
CA GLY A 13 -1.69 -18.84 -17.72
C GLY A 13 -0.64 -17.72 -17.68
N LYS A 14 -0.74 -16.75 -16.75
CA LYS A 14 0.24 -15.68 -16.58
C LYS A 14 1.03 -15.89 -15.29
N ASP A 15 2.32 -15.65 -15.36
CA ASP A 15 3.18 -15.59 -14.18
C ASP A 15 3.04 -14.22 -13.51
N ILE A 16 2.35 -14.19 -12.37
CA ILE A 16 2.06 -12.97 -11.61
C ILE A 16 3.37 -12.32 -11.12
N SER A 17 4.43 -13.11 -10.89
CA SER A 17 5.72 -12.57 -10.43
C SER A 17 6.38 -11.64 -11.46
N LYS A 18 6.11 -11.88 -12.75
CA LYS A 18 6.64 -11.08 -13.86
C LYS A 18 5.88 -9.78 -14.11
N LEU A 19 4.73 -9.57 -13.45
CA LEU A 19 3.91 -8.38 -13.65
C LEU A 19 4.44 -7.14 -12.90
N GLY A 20 5.48 -7.30 -12.07
CA GLY A 20 5.99 -6.20 -11.23
C GLY A 20 5.02 -5.74 -10.14
N ILE A 21 3.98 -6.54 -9.85
CA ILE A 21 2.96 -6.23 -8.86
C ILE A 21 3.21 -7.08 -7.60
N HIS A 22 3.24 -6.44 -6.44
CA HIS A 22 3.20 -7.16 -5.16
C HIS A 22 1.80 -7.75 -4.95
N TRP A 23 1.63 -9.03 -5.22
CA TRP A 23 0.37 -9.74 -5.07
C TRP A 23 0.24 -10.41 -3.69
N LYS A 24 -0.90 -10.22 -3.03
CA LYS A 24 -1.19 -10.85 -1.72
C LYS A 24 -2.58 -11.49 -1.71
N LEU A 25 -2.61 -12.73 -1.26
CA LEU A 25 -3.85 -13.45 -1.00
C LEU A 25 -4.39 -13.09 0.37
N ASN A 26 -5.64 -12.61 0.42
CA ASN A 26 -6.41 -12.46 1.65
C ASN A 26 -7.87 -12.81 1.37
N ARG A 27 -8.49 -13.68 2.17
CA ARG A 27 -9.90 -14.10 2.03
C ARG A 27 -10.87 -12.92 1.98
N LYS A 28 -10.59 -11.85 2.74
CA LYS A 28 -11.39 -10.62 2.76
C LYS A 28 -11.02 -9.62 1.66
N ALA A 29 -9.90 -9.84 0.97
CA ALA A 29 -9.28 -8.91 0.02
C ALA A 29 -9.01 -7.51 0.62
N TRP A 30 -8.70 -7.44 1.91
CA TRP A 30 -8.41 -6.19 2.62
C TRP A 30 -6.94 -6.10 3.04
N MET A 31 -6.48 -4.88 3.29
CA MET A 31 -5.19 -4.66 3.95
C MET A 31 -5.23 -5.20 5.38
N THR A 32 -4.14 -5.81 5.84
CA THR A 32 -3.94 -6.22 7.23
C THR A 32 -2.63 -5.64 7.74
N ALA A 33 -2.45 -5.54 9.06
CA ALA A 33 -1.20 -5.06 9.66
C ALA A 33 0.01 -5.85 9.16
N ALA A 34 -0.09 -7.18 9.09
CA ALA A 34 0.98 -8.03 8.57
C ALA A 34 1.34 -7.73 7.10
N ILE A 35 0.34 -7.57 6.24
CA ILE A 35 0.57 -7.24 4.83
C ILE A 35 1.18 -5.83 4.69
N PHE A 36 0.68 -4.88 5.46
CA PHE A 36 1.18 -3.51 5.46
C PHE A 36 2.63 -3.45 5.95
N GLU A 37 2.96 -4.13 7.04
CA GLU A 37 4.31 -4.16 7.60
C GLU A 37 5.34 -4.81 6.65
N GLU A 38 4.96 -5.90 5.99
CA GLU A 38 5.80 -6.52 4.96
C GLU A 38 6.06 -5.55 3.80
N TRP A 39 5.01 -4.89 3.30
CA TRP A 39 5.14 -3.90 2.24
C TRP A 39 6.01 -2.71 2.68
N LEU A 40 5.80 -2.20 3.89
CA LEU A 40 6.51 -1.05 4.45
C LEU A 40 8.01 -1.35 4.62
N THR A 41 8.35 -2.55 5.07
CA THR A 41 9.74 -3.01 5.19
C THR A 41 10.43 -3.03 3.82
N ASN A 42 9.77 -3.58 2.80
CA ASN A 42 10.30 -3.61 1.44
C ASN A 42 10.42 -2.20 0.84
N PHE A 43 9.44 -1.34 1.09
CA PHE A 43 9.48 0.05 0.66
C PHE A 43 10.64 0.81 1.31
N ASN A 44 10.86 0.67 2.62
CA ASN A 44 12.00 1.28 3.31
C ASN A 44 13.34 0.78 2.76
N LYS A 45 13.49 -0.52 2.50
CA LYS A 45 14.69 -1.09 1.83
C LYS A 45 14.91 -0.48 0.45
N LYS A 46 13.85 -0.32 -0.34
CA LYS A 46 13.92 0.32 -1.66
C LYS A 46 14.39 1.77 -1.55
N MET A 47 13.81 2.56 -0.65
CA MET A 47 14.23 3.95 -0.43
C MET A 47 15.68 4.04 0.04
N ALA A 48 16.14 3.11 0.89
CA ALA A 48 17.54 3.01 1.29
C ALA A 48 18.46 2.72 0.10
N LYS A 49 18.09 1.77 -0.76
CA LYS A 49 18.84 1.43 -1.98
C LYS A 49 18.93 2.61 -2.96
N GLU A 50 17.87 3.41 -3.05
CA GLU A 50 17.83 4.63 -3.86
C GLU A 50 18.53 5.83 -3.18
N GLY A 51 19.03 5.69 -1.95
CA GLY A 51 19.66 6.78 -1.20
C GLY A 51 18.67 7.88 -0.77
N ARG A 52 17.37 7.57 -0.70
CA ARG A 52 16.30 8.54 -0.43
C ARG A 52 15.82 8.46 1.02
N LYS A 53 15.41 9.61 1.55
CA LYS A 53 14.59 9.71 2.77
C LYS A 53 13.26 10.35 2.39
N VAL A 54 12.17 9.70 2.75
CA VAL A 54 10.82 10.11 2.32
C VAL A 54 9.85 10.16 3.49
N LEU A 55 8.84 11.02 3.36
CA LEU A 55 7.68 11.08 4.26
C LEU A 55 6.51 10.33 3.61
N LEU A 56 5.98 9.31 4.29
CA LEU A 56 4.79 8.59 3.88
C LEU A 56 3.60 9.08 4.71
N VAL A 57 2.63 9.69 4.05
CA VAL A 57 1.41 10.22 4.69
C VAL A 57 0.32 9.15 4.64
N LEU A 58 -0.25 8.81 5.80
CA LEU A 58 -1.23 7.75 5.97
C LEU A 58 -2.45 8.24 6.76
N ASP A 59 -3.60 7.61 6.53
CA ASP A 59 -4.74 7.74 7.43
C ASP A 59 -4.50 6.92 8.72
N ASN A 60 -5.41 7.07 9.69
CA ASN A 60 -5.33 6.38 10.97
C ASN A 60 -5.95 4.96 10.97
N ALA A 61 -5.92 4.25 9.83
CA ALA A 61 -6.47 2.90 9.75
C ALA A 61 -5.74 1.91 10.67
N THR A 62 -6.48 0.97 11.25
CA THR A 62 -5.93 -0.03 12.20
C THR A 62 -4.89 -0.96 11.56
N CYS A 63 -4.94 -1.15 10.24
CA CYS A 63 -3.97 -1.93 9.50
C CYS A 63 -2.61 -1.22 9.33
N HIS A 64 -2.49 0.07 9.67
CA HIS A 64 -1.22 0.80 9.61
C HIS A 64 -0.36 0.64 10.87
N LYS A 65 -0.85 -0.10 11.88
CA LYS A 65 -0.05 -0.52 13.03
C LYS A 65 1.14 -1.36 12.54
N HIS A 66 2.34 -0.99 12.94
CA HIS A 66 3.59 -1.68 12.60
C HIS A 66 4.55 -1.62 13.79
N GLN A 67 5.51 -2.54 13.83
CA GLN A 67 6.58 -2.57 14.84
C GLN A 67 7.98 -2.39 14.21
N THR A 68 8.04 -2.30 12.88
CA THR A 68 9.27 -2.17 12.11
C THR A 68 9.98 -0.83 12.37
N VAL A 69 11.29 -0.91 12.65
CA VAL A 69 12.16 0.28 12.74
C VAL A 69 12.52 0.77 11.35
N LEU A 70 12.11 1.99 11.01
CA LEU A 70 12.33 2.61 9.70
C LEU A 70 13.46 3.65 9.78
N LYS A 71 14.38 3.63 8.80
CA LYS A 71 15.50 4.59 8.71
C LYS A 71 15.34 5.60 7.58
N ASN A 72 14.66 5.19 6.50
CA ASN A 72 14.54 5.95 5.25
C ASN A 72 13.10 6.41 4.98
N VAL A 73 12.14 5.87 5.71
CA VAL A 73 10.73 6.25 5.61
C VAL A 73 10.28 6.78 6.96
N LYS A 74 9.78 8.01 6.99
CA LYS A 74 9.07 8.56 8.15
C LYS A 74 7.57 8.47 7.89
N LEU A 75 6.81 7.99 8.86
CA LEU A 75 5.35 7.96 8.76
C LEU A 75 4.76 9.23 9.36
N LEU A 76 3.79 9.82 8.64
CA LEU A 76 2.92 10.87 9.15
C LEU A 76 1.48 10.35 9.13
N PHE A 77 0.88 10.22 10.32
CA PHE A 77 -0.52 9.85 10.46
C PHE A 77 -1.38 11.11 10.51
N LEU A 78 -2.36 11.18 9.60
CA LEU A 78 -3.36 12.25 9.62
C LEU A 78 -4.32 12.05 10.81
N SER A 79 -4.78 13.16 11.37
CA SER A 79 -5.77 13.10 12.44
C SER A 79 -7.10 12.53 11.96
N PRO A 80 -7.89 11.92 12.86
CA PRO A 80 -9.25 11.48 12.53
C PRO A 80 -10.05 12.64 11.91
N ASN A 81 -10.78 12.38 10.82
CA ASN A 81 -11.62 13.34 10.08
C ASN A 81 -10.90 14.37 9.18
N MET A 82 -9.56 14.31 9.05
CA MET A 82 -8.82 15.16 8.10
C MET A 82 -8.53 14.47 6.77
N THR A 83 -8.80 13.17 6.66
CA THR A 83 -8.52 12.36 5.46
C THR A 83 -9.20 12.93 4.21
N SER A 84 -10.51 13.22 4.27
CA SER A 84 -11.25 13.79 3.14
C SER A 84 -10.86 15.21 2.76
N LYS A 85 -10.12 15.94 3.62
CA LYS A 85 -9.68 17.34 3.39
C LYS A 85 -8.20 17.48 3.06
N LEU A 86 -7.36 16.52 3.45
CA LEU A 86 -5.92 16.59 3.26
C LEU A 86 -5.30 15.40 2.54
N GLN A 87 -5.97 14.24 2.48
CA GLN A 87 -5.39 13.07 1.83
C GLN A 87 -5.46 13.23 0.31
N PRO A 88 -4.32 13.34 -0.40
CA PRO A 88 -4.34 13.61 -1.85
C PRO A 88 -5.05 12.53 -2.66
N LEU A 89 -5.05 11.29 -2.16
CA LEU A 89 -5.76 10.17 -2.78
C LEU A 89 -7.27 10.44 -2.89
N ASP A 90 -7.86 10.98 -1.83
CA ASP A 90 -9.28 11.35 -1.78
C ASP A 90 -9.58 12.67 -2.52
N HIS A 91 -8.57 13.53 -2.74
CA HIS A 91 -8.71 14.81 -3.47
C HIS A 91 -8.72 14.68 -5.00
N GLY A 92 -9.03 13.49 -5.51
CA GLY A 92 -9.31 13.30 -6.93
C GLY A 92 -8.42 12.28 -7.61
N ILE A 93 -7.30 11.84 -7.03
CA ILE A 93 -6.48 10.78 -7.64
C ILE A 93 -7.32 9.51 -7.81
N ILE A 94 -8.06 9.10 -6.77
CA ILE A 94 -8.96 7.94 -6.85
C ILE A 94 -10.08 8.20 -7.85
N LYS A 95 -10.65 9.40 -7.88
CA LYS A 95 -11.74 9.77 -8.80
C LYS A 95 -11.28 9.65 -10.25
N TRP A 96 -10.15 10.26 -10.60
CA TRP A 96 -9.57 10.23 -11.94
C TRP A 96 -9.19 8.83 -12.35
N PHE A 97 -8.54 8.06 -11.46
CA PHE A 97 -8.20 6.67 -11.76
C PHE A 97 -9.44 5.81 -12.06
N LYS A 98 -10.57 6.06 -11.38
CA LYS A 98 -11.84 5.35 -11.63
C LYS A 98 -12.56 5.78 -12.91
N LEU A 99 -12.27 6.97 -13.43
CA LEU A 99 -12.87 7.43 -14.69
C LEU A 99 -12.21 6.78 -15.91
N GLU A 100 -10.95 6.35 -15.78
CA GLU A 100 -10.16 5.72 -16.84
C GLU A 100 -10.41 4.19 -16.97
N TYR A 101 -11.31 3.63 -16.14
CA TYR A 101 -11.64 2.20 -16.06
C TYR A 101 -13.12 1.95 -16.34
#